data_AF-A0A3D5SEZ9-F1
#
_entry.id   AF-A0A3D5SEZ9-F1
#
_cell.length_a   1.000
_cell.length_b   1.000
_cell.length_c   1.000
_cell.angle_alpha   90.00
_cell.angle_beta   90.00
_cell.angle_gamma   90.00
#
_symmetry.space_group_name_H-M   'P 1'
#
loop_
_entity.id
_entity.type
_entity.pdbx_description
1 polymer ?
#
loop_
_entity_poly.entity_id
_entity_poly.type
_entity_poly.pdbx_seq_one_letter_code
_entity_poly.pdbx_strand_id
1 'polypeptide(L)'
;MVLANPRGFCAGVDRAIDIVNRALEVFGAPIYVRHEVVHNKFVVEDLRERGAIFVDELSEVPDDVIVIFSAHGVSQAVRKEAEQRSLKVFDATCPLVTKVHMEVVRHSREGQECILIGHHGHPEVEGTMGQYDNQNGGDIYLVETEDDVAKLVVRNPESLFYVTQTTLSMDDTARVIDALRGRFPAIEGPKKDDICYATQNRQDAVRTLSADC
;
A
#
# COMPACT_ATOMS: atom_id res chain seq x y z
N MET A 1 -14.64 -29.14 12.61
CA MET A 1 -14.21 -27.75 12.40
C MET A 1 -13.37 -27.72 11.13
N VAL A 2 -13.86 -27.08 10.07
CA VAL A 2 -13.12 -26.90 8.81
C VAL A 2 -12.39 -25.55 8.91
N LEU A 3 -11.14 -25.49 8.42
CA LEU A 3 -10.31 -24.29 8.44
C LEU A 3 -9.85 -23.96 7.02
N ALA A 4 -10.00 -22.69 6.62
CA ALA A 4 -9.48 -22.20 5.35
C ALA A 4 -7.95 -22.35 5.28
N ASN A 5 -7.43 -22.62 4.08
CA ASN A 5 -6.00 -22.68 3.80
C ASN A 5 -5.74 -22.16 2.37
N PRO A 6 -4.93 -21.09 2.18
CA PRO A 6 -4.16 -20.35 3.19
C PRO A 6 -5.01 -19.45 4.10
N ARG A 7 -4.47 -19.17 5.29
CA ARG A 7 -4.97 -18.19 6.28
C ARG A 7 -3.81 -17.61 7.09
N GLY A 8 -4.02 -16.50 7.80
CA GLY A 8 -3.01 -15.91 8.69
C GLY A 8 -2.00 -15.00 7.98
N PHE A 9 -0.74 -14.98 8.41
CA PHE A 9 0.29 -14.05 7.93
C PHE A 9 0.79 -14.33 6.51
N CYS A 10 1.17 -13.26 5.81
CA CYS A 10 1.81 -13.32 4.50
C CYS A 10 3.28 -12.89 4.62
N ALA A 11 4.08 -13.14 3.59
CA ALA A 11 5.51 -12.84 3.61
C ALA A 11 5.82 -11.36 3.88
N GLY A 12 4.97 -10.43 3.43
CA GLY A 12 5.12 -9.00 3.70
C GLY A 12 4.90 -8.65 5.18
N VAL A 13 3.90 -9.28 5.81
CA VAL A 13 3.59 -9.12 7.24
C VAL A 13 4.70 -9.69 8.11
N ASP A 14 5.13 -10.94 7.84
CA ASP A 14 6.20 -11.60 8.60
C ASP A 14 7.49 -10.76 8.54
N ARG A 15 7.89 -10.33 7.33
CA ARG A 15 9.06 -9.46 7.14
C ARG A 15 8.96 -8.17 7.95
N ALA A 16 7.81 -7.52 7.95
CA ALA A 16 7.67 -6.22 8.61
C ALA A 16 7.73 -6.34 10.14
N ILE A 17 7.10 -7.37 10.70
CA ILE A 17 7.18 -7.70 12.13
C ILE A 17 8.64 -8.04 12.50
N ASP A 18 9.32 -8.86 11.70
CA ASP A 18 10.70 -9.24 11.94
C ASP A 18 11.67 -8.05 11.92
N ILE A 19 11.44 -7.06 11.04
CA ILE A 19 12.24 -5.83 11.01
C ILE A 19 12.11 -5.06 12.33
N VAL A 20 10.90 -4.88 12.86
CA VAL A 20 10.69 -4.19 14.14
C VAL A 20 11.30 -4.98 15.30
N ASN A 21 11.06 -6.30 15.34
CA ASN A 21 11.64 -7.20 16.34
C ASN A 21 13.17 -7.10 16.35
N ARG A 22 13.79 -7.20 15.17
CA ARG A 22 15.23 -7.17 15.04
C ARG A 22 15.82 -5.81 15.39
N ALA A 23 15.12 -4.72 15.07
CA ALA A 23 15.54 -3.39 15.47
C ALA A 23 15.54 -3.24 17.01
N LEU A 24 14.48 -3.71 17.67
CA LEU A 24 14.40 -3.73 19.14
C LEU A 24 15.50 -4.59 19.77
N GLU A 25 15.81 -5.76 19.21
CA GLU A 25 16.88 -6.64 19.70
C GLU A 25 18.28 -6.03 19.55
N VAL A 26 18.56 -5.39 18.41
CA VAL A 26 19.91 -4.91 18.07
C VAL A 26 20.19 -3.54 18.68
N PHE A 27 19.20 -2.65 18.70
CA PHE A 27 19.38 -1.25 19.08
C PHE A 27 18.73 -0.90 20.43
N GLY A 28 17.87 -1.77 20.97
CA GLY A 28 17.09 -1.49 22.17
C GLY A 28 15.91 -0.55 21.92
N ALA A 29 15.13 -0.30 22.97
CA ALA A 29 14.03 0.65 22.95
C ALA A 29 14.53 2.10 23.19
N PRO A 30 13.84 3.13 22.67
CA PRO A 30 12.65 3.04 21.82
C PRO A 30 12.95 2.87 20.33
N ILE A 31 12.07 2.19 19.61
CA ILE A 31 12.03 2.15 18.14
C ILE A 31 10.74 2.80 17.66
N TYR A 32 10.85 3.83 16.82
CA TYR A 32 9.67 4.50 16.27
C TYR A 32 9.20 3.81 15.01
N VAL A 33 7.89 3.66 14.85
CA VAL A 33 7.27 3.08 13.67
C VAL A 33 6.22 4.05 13.16
N ARG A 34 6.33 4.46 11.89
CA ARG A 34 5.34 5.35 11.27
C ARG A 34 4.15 4.53 10.79
N HIS A 35 2.98 4.81 11.36
CA HIS A 35 1.76 4.00 11.34
C HIS A 35 1.94 2.64 12.01
N GLU A 36 0.83 1.95 12.29
CA GLU A 36 0.89 0.54 12.70
C GLU A 36 1.66 -0.27 11.65
N VAL A 37 2.62 -1.09 12.10
CA VAL A 37 3.47 -1.89 11.20
C VAL A 37 2.64 -2.80 10.30
N VAL A 38 1.54 -3.32 10.86
CA VAL A 38 0.46 -4.08 10.23
C VAL A 38 -0.85 -3.79 10.99
N HIS A 39 -2.00 -3.88 10.32
CA HIS A 39 -3.31 -3.69 10.96
C HIS A 39 -3.74 -4.91 11.81
N ASN A 40 -3.02 -5.19 12.90
CA ASN A 40 -3.36 -6.24 13.85
C ASN A 40 -3.07 -5.79 15.29
N LYS A 41 -4.14 -5.56 16.06
CA LYS A 41 -4.05 -5.07 17.43
C LYS A 41 -3.13 -5.90 18.33
N PHE A 42 -3.19 -7.23 18.26
CA PHE A 42 -2.35 -8.08 19.11
C PHE A 42 -0.86 -7.93 18.79
N VAL A 43 -0.52 -7.86 17.50
CA VAL A 43 0.87 -7.62 17.06
C VAL A 43 1.34 -6.24 17.50
N VAL A 44 0.51 -5.22 17.33
CA VAL A 44 0.88 -3.84 17.67
C VAL A 44 1.07 -3.69 19.18
N GLU A 45 0.18 -4.26 20.01
CA GLU A 45 0.32 -4.22 21.47
C GLU A 45 1.56 -4.99 21.95
N ASP A 46 1.85 -6.18 21.40
CA ASP A 46 3.08 -6.93 21.73
C ASP A 46 4.36 -6.12 21.45
N LEU A 47 4.39 -5.45 20.30
CA LEU A 47 5.51 -4.58 19.93
C LEU A 47 5.60 -3.34 20.84
N ARG A 48 4.46 -2.74 21.23
CA ARG A 48 4.42 -1.62 22.18
C ARG A 48 4.98 -2.02 23.54
N GLU A 49 4.56 -3.16 24.08
CA GLU A 49 5.06 -3.70 25.36
C GLU A 49 6.58 -3.91 25.34
N ARG A 50 7.14 -4.19 24.17
CA ARG A 50 8.58 -4.38 23.96
C ARG A 50 9.35 -3.09 23.65
N GLY A 51 8.68 -1.95 23.55
CA GLY A 51 9.30 -0.63 23.39
C GLY A 51 9.23 -0.02 21.99
N ALA A 52 8.38 -0.55 21.10
CA ALA A 52 8.02 0.15 19.88
C ALA A 52 7.05 1.31 20.16
N ILE A 53 7.26 2.46 19.53
CA ILE A 53 6.39 3.63 19.62
C ILE A 53 5.82 3.88 18.23
N PHE A 54 4.49 3.76 18.11
CA PHE A 54 3.79 3.99 16.86
C PHE A 54 3.33 5.46 16.81
N VAL A 55 3.63 6.14 15.70
CA VAL A 55 3.30 7.55 15.46
C VAL A 55 2.62 7.70 14.11
N ASP A 56 1.82 8.75 13.93
CA ASP A 56 1.16 9.00 12.65
C ASP A 56 2.10 9.79 11.73
N GLU A 57 2.83 10.75 12.28
CA GLU A 57 3.73 11.65 11.56
C GLU A 57 5.17 11.62 12.04
N LEU A 58 6.09 11.94 11.13
CA LEU A 58 7.51 11.96 11.46
C LEU A 58 7.84 13.08 12.44
N SER A 59 7.11 14.19 12.45
CA SER A 59 7.32 15.31 13.41
C SER A 59 7.20 14.90 14.89
N GLU A 60 6.57 13.75 15.18
CA GLU A 60 6.47 13.17 16.51
C GLU A 60 7.72 12.37 16.93
N VAL A 61 8.59 12.05 15.98
CA VAL A 61 9.83 11.30 16.18
C VAL A 61 10.96 12.27 16.55
N PRO A 62 11.81 11.98 17.55
CA PRO A 62 13.11 12.66 17.75
C PRO A 62 14.10 12.44 16.58
N ASP A 63 15.12 13.30 16.42
CA ASP A 63 16.06 13.19 15.28
C ASP A 63 17.07 12.02 15.40
N ASP A 64 17.52 11.69 16.62
CA ASP A 64 18.61 10.72 16.83
C ASP A 64 18.17 9.26 17.00
N VAL A 65 16.90 8.95 16.74
CA VAL A 65 16.31 7.61 16.92
C VAL A 65 16.09 6.88 15.59
N ILE A 66 15.84 5.58 15.70
CA ILE A 66 15.51 4.73 14.55
C ILE A 66 14.02 4.84 14.25
N VAL A 67 13.71 4.98 12.95
CA VAL A 67 12.34 5.00 12.42
C VAL A 67 12.14 3.83 11.47
N ILE A 68 10.98 3.19 11.56
CA ILE A 68 10.58 2.13 10.65
C ILE A 68 9.32 2.58 9.88
N PHE A 69 9.36 2.52 8.56
CA PHE A 69 8.15 2.68 7.75
C PHE A 69 7.36 1.37 7.73
N SER A 70 6.04 1.43 7.92
CA SER A 70 5.17 0.24 7.97
C SER A 70 5.13 -0.56 6.65
N ALA A 71 4.53 -1.75 6.68
CA ALA A 71 4.38 -2.61 5.52
C ALA A 71 3.59 -1.98 4.36
N HIS A 72 2.73 -1.01 4.67
CA HIS A 72 1.83 -0.33 3.74
C HIS A 72 2.55 0.69 2.86
N GLY A 73 3.80 1.05 3.17
CA GLY A 73 4.55 2.04 2.42
C GLY A 73 4.25 3.48 2.80
N VAL A 74 5.04 4.40 2.23
CA VAL A 74 4.97 5.84 2.49
C VAL A 74 5.21 6.63 1.20
N SER A 75 4.69 7.86 1.17
CA SER A 75 4.84 8.81 0.06
C SER A 75 6.29 9.28 -0.13
N GLN A 76 6.59 9.86 -1.29
CA GLN A 76 7.88 10.52 -1.54
C GLN A 76 8.13 11.71 -0.61
N ALA A 77 7.07 12.41 -0.20
CA ALA A 77 7.17 13.52 0.74
C ALA A 77 7.68 13.05 2.12
N VAL A 78 7.12 11.96 2.65
CA VAL A 78 7.55 11.38 3.93
C VAL A 78 9.00 10.87 3.85
N ARG A 79 9.39 10.26 2.73
CA ARG A 79 10.80 9.84 2.51
C ARG A 79 11.75 11.03 2.54
N LYS A 80 11.40 12.10 1.80
CA LYS A 80 12.20 13.34 1.76
C LYS A 80 12.30 14.02 3.13
N GLU A 81 11.22 14.03 3.91
CA GLU A 81 11.24 14.57 5.27
C GLU A 81 12.22 13.78 6.16
N ALA A 82 12.17 12.45 6.13
CA ALA A 82 13.09 11.62 6.90
C ALA A 82 14.57 11.84 6.50
N GLU A 83 14.83 11.97 5.18
CA GLU A 83 16.16 12.30 4.65
C GLU A 83 16.64 13.69 5.09
N GLN A 84 15.79 14.71 4.98
CA GLN A 84 16.09 16.08 5.41
C GLN A 84 16.44 16.16 6.89
N ARG A 85 15.76 15.36 7.70
CA ARG A 85 16.00 15.24 9.14
C ARG A 85 17.13 14.28 9.49
N SER A 86 17.76 13.66 8.50
CA SER A 86 18.84 12.68 8.69
C SER A 86 18.45 11.51 9.61
N LEU A 87 17.18 11.12 9.60
CA LEU A 87 16.66 10.01 10.41
C LEU A 87 17.26 8.68 9.96
N LYS A 88 17.51 7.78 10.91
CA LYS A 88 17.95 6.41 10.63
C LYS A 88 16.74 5.55 10.30
N VAL A 89 16.47 5.36 9.02
CA VAL A 89 15.25 4.67 8.55
C VAL A 89 15.52 3.22 8.17
N PHE A 90 14.66 2.31 8.65
CA PHE A 90 14.46 0.99 8.04
C PHE A 90 13.11 0.95 7.32
N ASP A 91 13.12 0.47 6.08
CA ASP A 91 11.91 0.40 5.27
C ASP A 91 11.30 -1.01 5.30
N ALA A 92 10.20 -1.15 6.05
CA ALA A 92 9.45 -2.40 6.15
C ALA A 92 8.37 -2.55 5.06
N THR A 93 8.26 -1.61 4.11
CA THR A 93 7.30 -1.68 2.99
C THR A 93 7.34 -3.05 2.34
N CYS A 94 6.15 -3.64 2.13
CA CYS A 94 6.01 -4.91 1.43
C CYS A 94 6.56 -4.76 0.00
N PRO A 95 7.41 -5.68 -0.49
CA PRO A 95 7.94 -5.59 -1.86
C PRO A 95 6.85 -5.55 -2.95
N LEU A 96 5.67 -6.10 -2.68
CA LEU A 96 4.54 -6.04 -3.61
C LEU A 96 3.86 -4.66 -3.62
N VAL A 97 3.90 -3.90 -2.52
CA VAL A 97 3.52 -2.48 -2.50
C VAL A 97 4.58 -1.65 -3.21
N THR A 98 5.87 -1.92 -2.97
CA THR A 98 6.96 -1.25 -3.70
C THR A 98 6.85 -1.45 -5.21
N LYS A 99 6.40 -2.62 -5.69
CA LYS A 99 6.11 -2.84 -7.13
C LYS A 99 5.11 -1.81 -7.65
N VAL A 100 3.97 -1.64 -6.96
CA VAL A 100 2.93 -0.67 -7.36
C VAL A 100 3.48 0.76 -7.34
N HIS A 101 4.25 1.12 -6.31
CA HIS A 101 4.91 2.42 -6.24
C HIS A 101 5.81 2.68 -7.47
N MET A 102 6.56 1.67 -7.91
CA MET A 102 7.47 1.82 -9.06
C MET A 102 6.73 1.99 -10.39
N GLU A 103 5.56 1.37 -10.57
CA GLU A 103 4.71 1.61 -11.76
C GLU A 103 4.21 3.07 -11.75
N VAL A 104 3.70 3.56 -10.60
CA VAL A 104 3.25 4.96 -10.47
C VAL A 104 4.39 5.95 -10.75
N VAL A 105 5.58 5.72 -10.18
CA VAL A 105 6.77 6.56 -10.43
C VAL A 105 7.14 6.56 -11.91
N ARG A 106 7.02 5.42 -12.60
CA ARG A 106 7.33 5.31 -14.02
C ARG A 106 6.38 6.18 -14.85
N HIS A 107 5.08 6.02 -14.68
CA HIS A 107 4.09 6.79 -15.45
C HIS A 107 4.10 8.28 -15.11
N SER A 108 4.36 8.63 -13.85
CA SER A 108 4.62 10.02 -13.44
C SER A 108 5.81 10.64 -14.19
N ARG A 109 6.91 9.90 -14.41
CA ARG A 109 8.05 10.39 -15.20
C ARG A 109 7.73 10.60 -16.67
N GLU A 110 6.80 9.81 -17.20
CA GLU A 110 6.33 9.88 -18.58
C GLU A 110 5.22 10.95 -18.76
N GLY A 111 4.74 11.56 -17.67
CA GLY A 111 3.64 12.53 -17.67
C GLY A 111 2.27 11.89 -18.00
N GLN A 112 2.18 10.56 -17.91
CA GLN A 112 0.97 9.79 -18.20
C GLN A 112 0.10 9.73 -16.96
N GLU A 113 -1.18 10.11 -17.10
CA GLU A 113 -2.13 10.12 -16.00
C GLU A 113 -2.37 8.71 -15.43
N CYS A 114 -2.39 8.60 -14.11
CA CYS A 114 -2.63 7.36 -13.39
C CYS A 114 -4.00 7.34 -12.71
N ILE A 115 -4.62 6.16 -12.63
CA ILE A 115 -5.83 5.93 -11.85
C ILE A 115 -5.54 4.82 -10.84
N LEU A 116 -5.53 5.16 -9.55
CA LEU A 116 -5.45 4.20 -8.47
C LEU A 116 -6.86 3.75 -8.09
N ILE A 117 -7.09 2.43 -8.14
CA ILE A 117 -8.26 1.80 -7.52
C ILE A 117 -7.88 1.46 -6.07
N GLY A 118 -8.58 2.02 -5.09
CA GLY A 118 -8.25 1.81 -3.68
C GLY A 118 -9.20 2.54 -2.75
N HIS A 119 -9.05 2.34 -1.44
CA HIS A 119 -9.88 3.02 -0.43
C HIS A 119 -9.26 4.33 0.07
N HIS A 120 -10.01 5.42 -0.01
CA HIS A 120 -9.55 6.72 0.49
C HIS A 120 -9.17 6.65 1.97
N GLY A 121 -8.03 7.26 2.32
CA GLY A 121 -7.52 7.30 3.70
C GLY A 121 -6.80 6.01 4.14
N HIS A 122 -6.72 4.97 3.32
CA HIS A 122 -5.89 3.81 3.63
C HIS A 122 -4.39 4.16 3.49
N PRO A 123 -3.50 3.81 4.44
CA PRO A 123 -2.08 4.19 4.39
C PRO A 123 -1.36 3.78 3.10
N GLU A 124 -1.70 2.62 2.53
CA GLU A 124 -1.16 2.15 1.24
C GLU A 124 -1.59 3.04 0.07
N VAL A 125 -2.82 3.57 0.12
CA VAL A 125 -3.36 4.47 -0.92
C VAL A 125 -2.64 5.82 -0.82
N GLU A 126 -2.53 6.39 0.38
CA GLU A 126 -1.78 7.64 0.60
C GLU A 126 -0.30 7.49 0.16
N GLY A 127 0.31 6.36 0.50
CA GLY A 127 1.66 6.01 0.07
C GLY A 127 1.79 5.95 -1.44
N THR A 128 0.87 5.27 -2.12
CA THR A 128 0.87 5.06 -3.58
C THR A 128 0.57 6.36 -4.34
N MET A 129 -0.47 7.09 -3.94
CA MET A 129 -0.82 8.41 -4.50
C MET A 129 0.37 9.37 -4.39
N GLY A 130 1.01 9.39 -3.22
CA GLY A 130 2.17 10.23 -2.96
C GLY A 130 3.47 9.80 -3.66
N GLN A 131 3.43 8.81 -4.55
CA GLN A 131 4.54 8.52 -5.47
C GLN A 131 4.50 9.36 -6.75
N TYR A 132 3.32 9.86 -7.13
CA TYR A 132 3.16 10.60 -8.37
C TYR A 132 3.65 12.04 -8.21
N ASP A 133 4.57 12.45 -9.09
CA ASP A 133 5.03 13.83 -9.24
C ASP A 133 4.42 14.43 -10.51
N ASN A 134 3.72 15.56 -10.37
CA ASN A 134 3.02 16.23 -11.47
C ASN A 134 3.91 17.21 -12.26
N GLN A 135 5.21 17.34 -11.91
CA GLN A 135 6.15 18.22 -12.61
C GLN A 135 6.33 17.89 -14.10
N ASN A 136 6.18 16.62 -14.49
CA ASN A 136 6.29 16.20 -15.89
C ASN A 136 4.94 16.23 -16.63
N GLY A 137 3.90 16.79 -16.01
CA GLY A 137 2.53 16.71 -16.51
C GLY A 137 1.78 15.47 -15.99
N GLY A 138 0.55 15.31 -16.48
CA GLY A 138 -0.39 14.32 -15.98
C GLY A 138 -0.86 14.60 -14.55
N ASP A 139 -1.44 13.58 -13.93
CA ASP A 139 -2.02 13.60 -12.59
C ASP A 139 -2.26 12.16 -12.12
N ILE A 140 -2.56 11.97 -10.84
CA ILE A 140 -3.06 10.70 -10.32
C ILE A 140 -4.44 10.88 -9.68
N TYR A 141 -5.34 9.95 -10.00
CA TYR A 141 -6.73 9.96 -9.55
C TYR A 141 -7.01 8.75 -8.67
N LEU A 142 -7.87 8.92 -7.66
CA LEU A 142 -8.36 7.82 -6.84
C LEU A 142 -9.82 7.52 -7.23
N VAL A 143 -10.13 6.24 -7.39
CA VAL A 143 -11.50 5.72 -7.53
C VAL A 143 -11.72 4.53 -6.61
N GLU A 144 -12.90 4.43 -6.01
CA GLU A 144 -13.28 3.28 -5.19
C GLU A 144 -14.34 2.42 -5.86
N THR A 145 -15.19 3.04 -6.70
CA THR A 145 -16.40 2.44 -7.26
C THR A 145 -16.60 2.75 -8.74
N GLU A 146 -17.52 2.02 -9.37
CA GLU A 146 -17.97 2.27 -10.76
C GLU A 146 -18.58 3.67 -10.92
N ASP A 147 -19.23 4.20 -9.87
CA ASP A 147 -19.78 5.55 -9.84
C ASP A 147 -18.69 6.64 -9.84
N ASP A 148 -17.56 6.38 -9.19
CA ASP A 148 -16.40 7.28 -9.22
C ASP A 148 -15.81 7.31 -10.63
N VAL A 149 -15.68 6.14 -11.26
CA VAL A 149 -15.28 6.03 -12.67
C VAL A 149 -16.23 6.82 -13.58
N ALA A 150 -17.54 6.72 -13.36
CA ALA A 150 -18.54 7.45 -14.13
C ALA A 150 -18.44 8.98 -13.99
N LYS A 151 -17.89 9.48 -12.88
CA LYS A 151 -17.68 10.91 -12.62
C LYS A 151 -16.26 11.38 -12.94
N LEU A 152 -15.33 10.46 -13.18
CA LEU A 152 -13.92 10.77 -13.35
C LEU A 152 -13.68 11.63 -14.60
N VAL A 153 -12.97 12.75 -14.39
CA VAL A 153 -12.53 13.65 -15.44
C VAL A 153 -11.02 13.59 -15.52
N VAL A 154 -10.50 13.19 -16.67
CA VAL A 154 -9.07 13.12 -16.99
C VAL A 154 -8.73 14.10 -18.11
N ARG A 155 -7.46 14.46 -18.27
CA ARG A 155 -7.02 15.41 -19.30
C ARG A 155 -6.84 14.74 -20.66
N ASN A 156 -6.31 13.52 -20.70
CA ASN A 156 -6.04 12.75 -21.91
C ASN A 156 -6.53 11.29 -21.80
N PRO A 157 -7.79 11.01 -22.19
CA PRO A 157 -8.37 9.66 -22.16
C PRO A 157 -7.61 8.60 -22.98
N GLU A 158 -6.81 9.01 -23.96
CA GLU A 158 -6.04 8.11 -24.83
C GLU A 158 -4.69 7.67 -24.23
N SER A 159 -4.33 8.20 -23.06
CA SER A 159 -3.04 7.96 -22.42
C SER A 159 -3.20 7.88 -20.90
N LEU A 160 -3.81 6.77 -20.45
CA LEU A 160 -4.09 6.49 -19.04
C LEU A 160 -3.46 5.15 -18.62
N PHE A 161 -3.05 5.05 -17.36
CA PHE A 161 -2.64 3.79 -16.74
C PHE A 161 -3.37 3.59 -15.41
N TYR A 162 -3.86 2.39 -15.11
CA TYR A 162 -4.43 2.09 -13.78
C TYR A 162 -3.53 1.18 -12.94
N VAL A 163 -3.59 1.37 -11.63
CA VAL A 163 -2.99 0.49 -10.60
C VAL A 163 -4.03 0.19 -9.53
N THR A 164 -3.80 -0.84 -8.70
CA THR A 164 -4.71 -1.17 -7.60
C THR A 164 -4.00 -1.27 -6.26
N GLN A 165 -4.72 -0.96 -5.18
CA GLN A 165 -4.34 -1.36 -3.83
C GLN A 165 -4.25 -2.90 -3.76
N THR A 166 -3.26 -3.42 -3.03
CA THR A 166 -2.88 -4.85 -3.01
C THR A 166 -3.84 -5.75 -2.23
N THR A 167 -4.77 -5.15 -1.48
CA THR A 167 -5.63 -5.80 -0.47
C THR A 167 -7.12 -5.75 -0.80
N LEU A 168 -7.49 -5.33 -2.02
CA LEU A 168 -8.88 -5.20 -2.42
C LEU A 168 -9.60 -6.54 -2.65
N SER A 169 -10.93 -6.47 -2.63
CA SER A 169 -11.81 -7.53 -3.13
C SER A 169 -11.56 -7.79 -4.62
N MET A 170 -11.31 -9.06 -4.99
CA MET A 170 -11.08 -9.44 -6.39
C MET A 170 -12.30 -9.14 -7.26
N ASP A 171 -13.50 -9.46 -6.76
CA ASP A 171 -14.75 -9.31 -7.50
C ASP A 171 -15.12 -7.83 -7.69
N ASP A 172 -15.02 -7.02 -6.64
CA ASP A 172 -15.37 -5.60 -6.72
C ASP A 172 -14.36 -4.84 -7.60
N THR A 173 -13.07 -5.17 -7.48
CA THR A 173 -12.02 -4.56 -8.31
C THR A 173 -12.21 -4.89 -9.79
N ALA A 174 -12.61 -6.12 -10.12
CA ALA A 174 -12.90 -6.50 -11.50
C ALA A 174 -14.02 -5.63 -12.11
N ARG A 175 -15.08 -5.33 -11.36
CA ARG A 175 -16.15 -4.42 -11.81
C ARG A 175 -15.64 -3.01 -12.09
N VAL A 176 -14.79 -2.47 -11.20
CA VAL A 176 -14.21 -1.13 -11.39
C VAL A 176 -13.28 -1.10 -12.61
N ILE A 177 -12.46 -2.14 -12.82
CA ILE A 177 -11.60 -2.27 -14.01
C ILE A 177 -12.44 -2.34 -15.29
N ASP A 178 -13.52 -3.11 -15.28
CA ASP A 178 -14.42 -3.21 -16.44
C ASP A 178 -15.10 -1.87 -16.74
N ALA A 179 -15.52 -1.13 -15.72
CA ALA A 179 -16.04 0.23 -15.88
C ALA A 179 -14.97 1.19 -16.44
N LEU A 180 -13.72 1.10 -15.97
CA LEU A 180 -12.61 1.90 -16.50
C LEU A 180 -12.35 1.60 -17.96
N ARG A 181 -12.29 0.32 -18.35
CA ARG A 181 -12.07 -0.08 -19.76
C ARG A 181 -13.24 0.29 -20.66
N GLY A 182 -14.46 0.23 -20.14
CA GLY A 182 -15.65 0.66 -20.86
C GLY A 182 -15.67 2.18 -21.12
N ARG A 183 -15.23 2.97 -20.14
CA ARG A 183 -15.17 4.44 -20.24
C ARG A 183 -13.95 4.94 -21.00
N PHE A 184 -12.80 4.31 -20.81
CA PHE A 184 -11.50 4.68 -21.36
C PHE A 184 -10.90 3.47 -22.10
N PRO A 185 -11.30 3.20 -23.36
CA PRO A 185 -10.88 1.99 -24.07
C PRO A 185 -9.37 1.86 -24.30
N ALA A 186 -8.64 2.98 -24.27
CA ALA A 186 -7.19 3.02 -24.41
C ALA A 186 -6.43 2.84 -23.09
N ILE A 187 -7.12 2.70 -21.95
CA ILE A 187 -6.47 2.58 -20.64
C ILE A 187 -5.59 1.34 -20.57
N GLU A 188 -4.35 1.53 -20.16
CA GLU A 188 -3.40 0.47 -19.90
C GLU A 188 -3.45 0.04 -18.43
N GLY A 189 -3.08 -1.21 -18.17
CA GLY A 189 -3.01 -1.76 -16.81
C GLY A 189 -1.77 -2.63 -16.63
N PRO A 190 -1.50 -3.08 -15.41
CA PRO A 190 -0.33 -3.89 -15.13
C PRO A 190 -0.42 -5.25 -15.84
N LYS A 191 0.73 -5.81 -16.24
CA LYS A 191 0.79 -7.13 -16.89
C LYS A 191 0.27 -8.27 -16.01
N LYS A 192 0.30 -8.07 -14.70
CA LYS A 192 -0.26 -8.95 -13.66
C LYS A 192 -0.90 -8.04 -12.61
N ASP A 193 -2.08 -8.42 -12.14
CA ASP A 193 -2.84 -7.68 -11.13
C ASP A 193 -1.97 -7.25 -9.95
N ASP A 194 -2.27 -6.08 -9.40
CA ASP A 194 -1.57 -5.56 -8.22
C ASP A 194 -2.14 -6.11 -6.91
N ILE A 195 -3.37 -6.65 -6.94
CA ILE A 195 -3.89 -7.46 -5.82
C ILE A 195 -2.91 -8.61 -5.58
N CYS A 196 -2.36 -8.66 -4.38
CA CYS A 196 -1.27 -9.58 -4.10
C CYS A 196 -1.77 -11.02 -3.97
N TYR A 197 -0.87 -11.99 -4.23
CA TYR A 197 -1.17 -13.42 -4.11
C TYR A 197 -1.75 -13.78 -2.74
N ALA A 198 -1.32 -13.09 -1.69
CA ALA A 198 -1.78 -13.35 -0.33
C ALA A 198 -3.26 -12.99 -0.15
N THR A 199 -3.70 -11.88 -0.74
CA THR A 199 -5.10 -11.45 -0.76
C THR A 199 -5.94 -12.41 -1.59
N GLN A 200 -5.53 -12.67 -2.84
CA GLN A 200 -6.26 -13.55 -3.74
C GLN A 200 -6.44 -14.96 -3.14
N ASN A 201 -5.34 -15.60 -2.72
CA ASN A 201 -5.41 -16.97 -2.22
C ASN A 201 -6.28 -17.08 -0.95
N ARG A 202 -6.35 -16.03 -0.11
CA ARG A 202 -7.20 -16.02 1.09
C ARG A 202 -8.67 -15.81 0.73
N GLN A 203 -8.98 -14.98 -0.25
CA GLN A 203 -10.35 -14.83 -0.76
C GLN A 203 -10.85 -16.13 -1.41
N ASP A 204 -10.00 -16.81 -2.18
CA ASP A 204 -10.33 -18.11 -2.76
C ASP A 204 -10.55 -19.20 -1.69
N ALA A 205 -9.69 -19.22 -0.65
CA ALA A 205 -9.79 -20.16 0.45
C ALA A 205 -11.07 -19.96 1.28
N VAL A 206 -11.46 -18.71 1.57
CA VAL A 206 -12.71 -18.44 2.31
C VAL A 206 -13.94 -18.71 1.45
N ARG A 207 -13.89 -18.43 0.14
CA ARG A 207 -14.97 -18.77 -0.80
C ARG A 207 -15.21 -20.29 -0.81
N THR A 208 -14.14 -21.08 -0.88
CA THR A 208 -14.21 -22.54 -0.80
C THR A 208 -14.80 -22.99 0.54
N LEU A 209 -14.30 -22.46 1.66
CA LEU A 209 -14.80 -22.80 2.99
C LEU A 209 -16.30 -22.50 3.14
N SER A 210 -16.77 -21.37 2.60
CA SER A 210 -18.19 -20.99 2.65
C SER A 210 -19.11 -21.86 1.81
N ALA A 211 -18.60 -22.55 0.78
CA ALA A 211 -19.39 -23.51 0.02
C ALA A 211 -19.59 -24.83 0.79
N ASP A 212 -18.68 -25.15 1.71
CA ASP A 212 -18.65 -26.39 2.49
C ASP A 212 -19.31 -26.26 3.89
N CYS A 213 -19.78 -25.07 4.27
CA CYS A 213 -20.36 -24.76 5.59
C CYS A 213 -21.77 -24.16 5.46
#